data_AF-A0A0K3AYK0-F1
#
_entry.id   AF-A0A0K3AYK0-F1
#
_cell.length_a   1.000
_cell.length_b   1.000
_cell.length_c   1.000
_cell.angle_alpha   90.00
_cell.angle_beta   90.00
_cell.angle_gamma   90.00
#
_symmetry.space_group_name_H-M   'P 1'
#
loop_
_entity.id
_entity.type
_entity.pdbx_description
1 polymer ?
#
loop_
_entity_poly.entity_id
_entity_poly.type
_entity_poly.pdbx_seq_one_letter_code
_entity_poly.pdbx_strand_id
1 'polypeptide(L)'
;MNQDPVARYKEILDVTRQAAQQLAERERRRRVTVVTEITAANRAITAATEQEEQVRKEISGWWRQVAARMDGVPWISPGKPPEPDPAGRPDRLDEYIAEIEPATNTFTSVLRKAVWPKKLP
;
A
#
# COMPACT_ATOMS: atom_id res chain seq x y z
N MET A 1 29.98 -60.46 24.92
CA MET A 1 30.37 -59.11 24.46
C MET A 1 29.92 -58.11 25.49
N ASN A 2 30.82 -57.69 26.38
CA ASN A 2 30.51 -56.71 27.42
C ASN A 2 30.58 -55.32 26.77
N GLN A 3 29.44 -54.70 26.45
CA GLN A 3 29.43 -53.32 26.00
C GLN A 3 29.86 -52.44 27.17
N ASP A 4 30.95 -51.70 27.01
CA ASP A 4 31.39 -50.73 28.02
C ASP A 4 30.31 -49.65 28.21
N PRO A 5 29.64 -49.60 29.37
CA PRO A 5 28.57 -48.63 29.62
C PRO A 5 29.08 -47.18 29.55
N VAL A 6 30.36 -46.93 29.80
CA VAL A 6 30.97 -45.61 29.70
C VAL A 6 31.10 -45.17 28.23
N ALA A 7 31.47 -46.08 27.34
CA ALA A 7 31.54 -45.81 25.90
C ALA A 7 30.17 -45.46 25.33
N ARG A 8 29.13 -46.23 25.68
CA ARG A 8 27.75 -45.98 25.25
C ARG A 8 27.21 -44.66 25.76
N TYR A 9 27.55 -44.28 27.00
CA TYR A 9 27.15 -42.99 27.56
C TYR A 9 27.79 -41.82 26.81
N LYS A 10 29.08 -41.93 26.44
CA LYS A 10 29.78 -40.91 25.63
C LYS A 10 29.15 -40.74 24.26
N GLU A 11 28.82 -41.84 23.57
CA GLU A 11 28.13 -41.77 22.28
C GLU A 11 26.80 -41.02 22.37
N ILE A 12 26.00 -41.28 23.41
CA ILE A 12 24.74 -40.56 23.64
C ILE A 12 24.99 -39.08 23.88
N LEU A 13 26.02 -38.72 24.66
CA LEU A 13 26.40 -37.32 24.89
C LEU A 13 26.86 -36.61 23.60
N ASP A 14 27.62 -37.29 22.75
CA ASP A 14 28.10 -36.72 21.50
C ASP A 14 26.94 -36.51 20.51
N VAL A 15 26.04 -37.48 20.40
CA VAL A 15 24.83 -37.37 19.57
C VAL A 15 23.92 -36.24 20.07
N THR A 16 23.68 -36.15 21.38
CA THR A 16 22.86 -35.08 21.94
C THR A 16 23.49 -33.70 21.77
N ARG A 17 24.81 -33.59 21.93
CA ARG A 17 25.55 -32.33 21.66
C ARG A 17 25.42 -31.92 20.19
N GLN A 18 25.59 -32.86 19.27
CA GLN A 18 25.46 -32.60 17.84
C GLN A 18 24.03 -32.19 17.47
N ALA A 19 23.01 -32.86 18.02
CA ALA A 19 21.62 -32.51 17.82
C ALA A 19 21.29 -31.10 18.34
N ALA A 20 21.81 -30.74 19.53
CA ALA A 20 21.62 -29.40 20.09
C ALA A 20 22.26 -28.31 19.21
N GLN A 21 23.46 -28.57 18.68
CA GLN A 21 24.13 -27.65 17.75
C GLN A 21 23.36 -27.48 16.44
N GLN A 22 22.87 -28.59 15.86
CA GLN A 22 22.05 -28.55 14.65
C GLN A 22 20.75 -27.78 14.86
N LEU A 23 20.08 -27.98 16.01
CA LEU A 23 18.88 -27.24 16.36
C LEU A 23 19.17 -25.74 16.51
N ALA A 24 20.23 -25.37 17.22
CA ALA A 24 20.62 -23.99 17.42
C ALA A 24 20.91 -23.28 16.08
N GLU A 25 21.61 -23.95 15.17
CA GLU A 25 21.91 -23.42 13.84
C GLU A 25 20.65 -23.30 12.98
N ARG A 26 19.75 -24.30 13.03
CA ARG A 26 18.46 -24.24 12.33
C ARG A 26 17.61 -23.07 12.83
N GLU A 27 17.50 -22.90 14.15
CA GLU A 27 16.75 -21.80 14.75
C GLU A 27 17.37 -20.45 14.41
N ARG A 28 18.71 -20.34 14.40
CA ARG A 28 19.40 -19.13 13.96
C ARG A 28 19.04 -18.77 12.52
N ARG A 29 19.11 -19.73 11.59
CA ARG A 29 18.75 -19.51 10.17
C ARG A 29 17.29 -19.12 10.04
N ARG A 30 16.39 -19.85 10.71
CA ARG A 30 14.95 -19.57 10.70
C ARG A 30 14.66 -18.14 11.17
N ARG A 31 15.29 -17.70 12.27
CA ARG A 31 15.12 -16.32 12.78
C ARG A 31 15.56 -15.30 11.75
N VAL A 32 16.72 -15.50 11.11
CA VAL A 32 17.20 -14.60 10.07
C VAL A 32 16.19 -14.54 8.91
N THR A 33 15.75 -15.68 8.39
CA THR A 33 14.75 -15.77 7.31
C THR A 33 13.46 -15.03 7.66
N VAL A 34 12.88 -15.32 8.82
CA VAL A 34 11.62 -14.69 9.25
C VAL A 34 11.79 -13.18 9.43
N VAL A 35 12.89 -12.71 10.01
CA VAL A 35 13.16 -11.27 10.15
C VAL A 35 13.33 -10.62 8.78
N THR A 36 14.00 -11.26 7.83
CA THR A 36 14.13 -10.73 6.46
C THR A 36 12.77 -10.65 5.75
N GLU A 37 11.90 -11.64 5.92
CA GLU A 37 10.55 -11.64 5.35
C GLU A 37 9.68 -10.55 5.97
N ILE A 38 9.69 -10.41 7.31
CA ILE A 38 8.94 -9.36 8.02
C ILE A 38 9.41 -7.98 7.59
N THR A 39 10.73 -7.76 7.50
CA THR A 39 11.26 -6.46 7.09
C THR A 39 10.93 -6.12 5.64
N ALA A 40 10.95 -7.10 4.73
CA ALA A 40 10.51 -6.93 3.35
C ALA A 40 9.01 -6.61 3.26
N ALA A 41 8.17 -7.36 4.01
CA ALA A 41 6.74 -7.12 4.07
C ALA A 41 6.40 -5.73 4.62
N ASN A 42 7.07 -5.31 5.70
CA ASN A 42 6.88 -3.97 6.28
C ASN A 42 7.24 -2.87 5.27
N ARG A 43 8.33 -3.02 4.53
CA ARG A 43 8.69 -2.05 3.48
C ARG A 43 7.65 -1.99 2.37
N ALA A 44 7.11 -3.13 1.95
CA ALA A 44 6.06 -3.17 0.94
C ALA A 44 4.77 -2.50 1.43
N ILE A 45 4.38 -2.74 2.70
CA ILE A 45 3.23 -2.07 3.32
C ILE A 45 3.46 -0.57 3.37
N THR A 46 4.61 -0.11 3.88
CA THR A 46 4.92 1.33 3.95
C THR A 46 4.85 1.99 2.58
N ALA A 47 5.49 1.40 1.56
CA ALA A 47 5.45 1.93 0.20
C ALA A 47 4.02 2.01 -0.36
N ALA A 48 3.21 0.97 -0.14
CA ALA A 48 1.81 0.95 -0.58
C ALA A 48 0.97 2.02 0.14
N THR A 49 1.17 2.21 1.45
CA THR A 49 0.46 3.25 2.22
C THR A 49 0.85 4.66 1.80
N GLU A 50 2.14 4.91 1.51
CA GLU A 50 2.60 6.20 1.02
C GLU A 50 2.02 6.51 -0.36
N GLN A 51 1.96 5.51 -1.25
CA GLN A 51 1.35 5.64 -2.56
C GLN A 51 -0.15 5.93 -2.45
N GLU A 52 -0.88 5.22 -1.58
CA GLU A 52 -2.30 5.47 -1.31
C GLU A 52 -2.54 6.91 -0.83
N GLU A 53 -1.74 7.37 0.15
CA GLU A 53 -1.86 8.74 0.65
C GLU A 53 -1.60 9.78 -0.43
N GLN A 54 -0.61 9.55 -1.29
CA GLN A 54 -0.26 10.47 -2.36
C GLN A 54 -1.40 10.60 -3.37
N VAL A 55 -1.94 9.47 -3.83
CA VAL A 55 -3.09 9.42 -4.74
C VAL A 55 -4.31 10.10 -4.12
N ARG A 56 -4.57 9.83 -2.84
CA ARG A 56 -5.69 10.45 -2.12
C ARG A 56 -5.56 11.97 -2.05
N LYS A 57 -4.35 12.48 -1.79
CA LYS A 57 -4.05 13.91 -1.77
C LYS A 57 -4.28 14.54 -3.14
N GLU A 58 -3.82 13.88 -4.19
CA GLU A 58 -3.99 14.34 -5.58
C GLU A 58 -5.46 14.43 -5.99
N ILE A 59 -6.21 13.33 -5.84
CA ILE A 59 -7.65 13.28 -6.16
C ILE A 59 -8.44 14.29 -5.32
N SER A 60 -8.15 14.40 -4.02
CA SER A 60 -8.79 15.40 -3.15
C SER A 60 -8.46 16.83 -3.59
N GLY A 61 -7.23 17.07 -4.04
CA GLY A 61 -6.79 18.35 -4.60
C GLY A 61 -7.59 18.72 -5.86
N TRP A 62 -7.72 17.80 -6.80
CA TRP A 62 -8.56 17.97 -7.98
C TRP A 62 -10.02 18.23 -7.64
N TRP A 63 -10.61 17.45 -6.73
CA TRP A 63 -11.98 17.67 -6.28
C TRP A 63 -12.19 19.08 -5.72
N ARG A 64 -11.28 19.57 -4.87
CA ARG A 64 -11.35 20.95 -4.34
C ARG A 64 -11.29 22.00 -5.43
N GLN A 65 -10.45 21.80 -6.45
CA GLN A 65 -10.38 22.72 -7.59
C GLN A 65 -11.67 22.74 -8.40
N VAL A 66 -12.30 21.58 -8.62
CA VAL A 66 -13.60 21.49 -9.30
C VAL A 66 -14.69 22.16 -8.46
N ALA A 67 -14.74 21.85 -7.17
CA ALA A 67 -15.70 22.44 -6.24
C ALA A 67 -15.56 23.97 -6.17
N ALA A 68 -14.33 24.50 -6.14
CA ALA A 68 -14.07 25.94 -6.15
C ALA A 68 -14.57 26.62 -7.45
N ARG A 69 -14.50 25.93 -8.59
CA ARG A 69 -15.04 26.46 -9.87
C ARG A 69 -16.57 26.46 -9.92
N MET A 70 -17.20 25.57 -9.17
CA MET A 70 -18.66 25.54 -8.99
C MET A 70 -19.12 26.62 -8.00
N ASP A 71 -18.23 27.11 -7.15
CA ASP A 71 -18.52 28.15 -6.19
C ASP A 71 -18.94 29.45 -6.92
N GLY A 72 -20.07 30.02 -6.49
CA GLY A 72 -20.69 31.17 -7.16
C GLY A 72 -21.68 30.84 -8.29
N VAL A 73 -21.90 29.56 -8.60
CA VAL A 73 -22.94 29.12 -9.54
C VAL A 73 -24.17 28.63 -8.76
N PRO A 74 -25.29 29.38 -8.74
CA PRO A 74 -26.37 29.17 -7.77
C PRO A 74 -27.20 27.90 -7.99
N TRP A 75 -27.10 27.27 -9.16
CA TRP A 75 -27.89 26.09 -9.55
C TRP A 75 -27.10 24.77 -9.47
N ILE A 76 -25.83 24.83 -9.09
CA ILE A 76 -24.97 23.66 -8.97
C ILE A 76 -24.24 23.72 -7.62
N SER A 77 -24.08 22.56 -6.98
CA SER A 77 -23.37 22.48 -5.71
C SER A 77 -22.39 21.31 -5.78
N PRO A 78 -21.16 21.45 -5.29
CA PRO A 78 -20.25 20.32 -5.18
C PRO A 78 -20.88 19.27 -4.26
N GLY A 79 -20.90 18.03 -4.75
CA GLY A 79 -21.33 16.88 -3.95
C GLY A 79 -20.35 16.55 -2.82
N LYS A 80 -20.52 15.36 -2.23
CA LYS A 80 -19.53 14.83 -1.30
C LYS A 80 -18.19 14.56 -2.01
N PRO A 81 -17.05 14.65 -1.31
CA PRO A 81 -15.78 14.19 -1.85
C PRO A 81 -15.88 12.73 -2.32
N PRO A 82 -15.14 12.34 -3.38
CA PRO A 82 -15.14 10.96 -3.83
C PRO A 82 -14.64 10.03 -2.72
N GLU A 83 -15.38 8.97 -2.47
CA GLU A 83 -14.98 7.89 -1.58
C GLU A 83 -14.17 6.85 -2.37
N PRO A 84 -13.15 6.20 -1.75
CA PRO A 84 -12.40 5.14 -2.41
C PRO A 84 -13.32 3.99 -2.85
N ASP A 85 -13.21 3.57 -4.11
CA ASP A 85 -13.95 2.43 -4.62
C ASP A 85 -13.25 1.11 -4.22
N PRO A 86 -13.88 0.24 -3.42
CA PRO A 86 -13.29 -1.05 -3.03
C PRO A 86 -13.14 -2.03 -4.20
N ALA A 87 -13.83 -1.81 -5.32
CA ALA A 87 -13.68 -2.60 -6.55
C ALA A 87 -12.60 -2.04 -7.49
N GLY A 88 -11.94 -0.94 -7.11
CA GLY A 88 -10.88 -0.32 -7.88
C GLY A 88 -9.71 -1.27 -8.13
N ARG A 89 -9.14 -1.19 -9.34
CA ARG A 89 -7.98 -2.00 -9.75
C ARG A 89 -6.69 -1.20 -9.59
N PRO A 90 -5.82 -1.54 -8.62
CA PRO A 90 -4.59 -0.77 -8.38
C PRO A 90 -3.64 -0.77 -9.58
N ASP A 91 -3.64 -1.85 -10.38
CA ASP A 91 -2.86 -2.00 -11.60
C ASP A 91 -3.22 -1.00 -12.70
N ARG A 92 -4.41 -0.39 -12.62
CA ARG A 92 -4.91 0.59 -13.59
C ARG A 92 -4.94 2.01 -13.05
N LEU A 93 -4.25 2.27 -11.94
CA LEU A 93 -4.24 3.58 -11.30
C LEU A 93 -3.86 4.70 -12.29
N ASP A 94 -2.82 4.49 -13.09
CA ASP A 94 -2.36 5.48 -14.07
C ASP A 94 -3.41 5.74 -15.16
N GLU A 95 -4.13 4.70 -15.60
CA GLU A 95 -5.25 4.83 -16.54
C GLU A 95 -6.38 5.66 -15.93
N TYR A 96 -6.75 5.38 -14.67
CA TYR A 96 -7.77 6.14 -13.95
C TYR A 96 -7.38 7.61 -13.76
N ILE A 97 -6.13 7.89 -13.39
CA ILE A 97 -5.64 9.27 -13.24
C ILE A 97 -5.68 10.00 -14.59
N ALA A 98 -5.27 9.31 -15.67
CA ALA A 98 -5.27 9.87 -17.02
C ALA A 98 -6.69 10.21 -17.54
N GLU A 99 -7.73 9.54 -17.05
CA GLU A 99 -9.13 9.83 -17.41
C GLU A 99 -9.69 11.08 -16.72
N ILE A 100 -9.20 11.42 -15.52
CA ILE A 100 -9.79 12.49 -14.69
C ILE A 100 -9.46 13.88 -15.25
N GLU A 101 -8.24 14.13 -15.73
CA GLU A 101 -7.86 15.45 -16.26
C GLU A 101 -8.71 15.85 -17.49
N PRO A 102 -8.85 15.02 -18.54
CA PRO A 102 -9.73 15.32 -19.68
C PRO A 102 -11.18 15.54 -19.28
N ALA A 103 -11.70 14.73 -18.35
CA ALA A 103 -13.06 14.87 -17.84
C ALA A 103 -13.25 16.22 -17.10
N THR A 104 -12.28 16.60 -16.27
CA THR A 104 -12.28 17.87 -15.52
C THR A 104 -12.21 19.08 -16.46
N ASN A 105 -11.37 19.01 -17.50
CA ASN A 105 -11.26 20.06 -18.51
C ASN A 105 -12.57 20.22 -19.30
N THR A 106 -13.20 19.09 -19.67
CA THR A 106 -14.49 19.07 -20.35
C THR A 106 -15.58 19.70 -19.48
N PHE A 107 -15.68 19.29 -18.21
CA PHE A 107 -16.62 19.85 -17.24
C PHE A 107 -16.43 21.37 -17.09
N THR A 108 -15.19 21.81 -16.90
CA THR A 108 -14.87 23.24 -16.73
C THR A 108 -15.25 24.06 -17.97
N SER A 109 -15.03 23.53 -19.17
CA SER A 109 -15.39 24.18 -20.43
C SER A 109 -16.91 24.34 -20.57
N VAL A 110 -17.67 23.30 -20.23
CA VAL A 110 -19.15 23.34 -20.25
C VAL A 110 -19.68 24.30 -19.19
N LEU A 111 -19.14 24.25 -17.97
CA LEU A 111 -19.53 25.14 -16.87
C LEU A 111 -19.32 26.61 -17.26
N ARG A 112 -18.17 26.94 -17.86
CA ARG A 112 -17.88 28.30 -18.35
C ARG A 112 -18.88 28.78 -19.38
N LYS A 113 -19.29 27.92 -20.33
CA LYS A 113 -20.32 28.25 -21.33
C LYS A 113 -21.69 28.49 -20.70
N ALA A 114 -22.03 27.71 -19.67
CA ALA A 114 -23.32 27.81 -18.98
C ALA A 114 -23.45 29.06 -18.09
N VAL A 115 -22.35 29.62 -17.60
CA VAL A 115 -22.33 30.76 -16.66
C VAL A 115 -22.17 32.12 -17.38
N TRP A 116 -21.92 32.13 -18.69
CA TRP A 116 -21.83 33.36 -19.49
C TRP A 116 -23.08 34.26 -19.35
N PRO A 117 -22.95 35.60 -19.13
CA PRO A 117 -21.75 36.43 -19.22
C PRO A 117 -20.98 36.63 -17.89
N LYS A 118 -21.36 35.95 -16.79
CA LYS A 118 -20.58 36.03 -15.55
C LYS A 118 -19.24 35.31 -15.73
N LYS A 119 -18.12 36.01 -15.47
CA LYS A 119 -16.81 35.38 -15.36
C LYS A 119 -16.80 34.54 -14.08
N LEU A 120 -16.57 33.23 -14.21
CA LEU A 120 -16.17 32.40 -13.09
C LEU A 120 -14.81 32.91 -12.58
N PRO A 121 -14.60 33.02 -11.24
CA PRO A 121 -13.32 33.41 -10.67
C PRO A 121 -12.19 32.42 -11.01
#